data_AF-A0A926CD62-F1
#
_entry.id   AF-A0A926CD62-F1
#
_cell.length_a   1.000
_cell.length_b   1.000
_cell.length_c   1.000
_cell.angle_alpha   90.00
_cell.angle_beta   90.00
_cell.angle_gamma   90.00
#
_symmetry.space_group_name_H-M   'P 1'
#
loop_
_entity.id
_entity.type
_entity.pdbx_description
1 polymer ?
#
loop_
_entity_poly.entity_id
_entity_poly.type
_entity_poly.pdbx_seq_one_letter_code
_entity_poly.pdbx_strand_id
1 'polypeptide(L)'
;VPPTTTEQRITPILERASGKRAGVDFGVAMNPEFLRAVSSEQDFARPWITILGASDRRTAEILDELFTPFGALIVRCTPTEAEMIKYVNNIYNAVKISYFNEVHQICEKLGVDSNLIGAAVARSAESMWNPLYGTRGGVPYGGACLPKDTTAFMAFVREHGWNHLMLEATIAANQQLAARVPAAPSPDKIDEALAVARQNAEMEPGDLMLQLGGTPTIVL
;
A
#
# COMPACT_ATOMS: atom_id res chain seq x y z
N VAL A 1 -9.51 -13.16 7.64
CA VAL A 1 -10.80 -13.16 6.91
C VAL A 1 -10.88 -11.95 5.99
N PRO A 2 -11.69 -11.95 4.92
CA PRO A 2 -11.81 -10.80 4.02
C PRO A 2 -12.16 -9.51 4.78
N PRO A 3 -11.77 -8.33 4.26
CA PRO A 3 -12.12 -7.04 4.85
C PRO A 3 -13.62 -6.91 5.14
N THR A 4 -13.94 -6.18 6.19
CA THR A 4 -15.29 -5.98 6.77
C THR A 4 -15.94 -7.21 7.40
N THR A 5 -15.30 -8.39 7.36
CA THR A 5 -15.94 -9.63 7.85
C THR A 5 -16.20 -9.56 9.35
N THR A 6 -15.23 -9.09 10.12
CA THR A 6 -15.36 -8.98 11.58
C THR A 6 -16.55 -8.10 11.94
N GLU A 7 -16.63 -6.90 11.36
CA GLU A 7 -17.65 -5.91 11.71
C GLU A 7 -19.03 -6.24 11.10
N GLN A 8 -19.08 -6.66 9.84
CA GLN A 8 -20.35 -6.80 9.10
C GLN A 8 -20.95 -8.20 9.16
N ARG A 9 -20.16 -9.23 9.51
CA ARG A 9 -20.66 -10.61 9.61
C ARG A 9 -20.50 -11.22 10.99
N ILE A 10 -19.30 -11.17 11.57
CA ILE A 10 -19.03 -11.86 12.84
C ILE A 10 -19.72 -11.16 14.00
N THR A 11 -19.57 -9.84 14.14
CA THR A 11 -20.21 -9.07 15.22
C THR A 11 -21.73 -9.26 15.25
N PRO A 12 -22.49 -9.11 14.14
CA PRO A 12 -23.94 -9.32 14.15
C PRO A 12 -24.35 -10.76 14.51
N ILE A 13 -23.55 -11.76 14.14
CA ILE A 13 -23.82 -13.16 14.53
C ILE A 13 -23.67 -13.32 16.04
N LEU A 14 -22.60 -12.77 16.63
CA LEU A 14 -22.36 -12.84 18.07
C LEU A 14 -23.45 -12.11 18.87
N GLU A 15 -23.86 -10.92 18.43
CA GLU A 15 -24.93 -10.16 19.09
C GLU A 15 -26.26 -10.92 19.06
N ARG A 16 -26.66 -11.43 17.88
CA ARG A 16 -27.90 -12.21 17.75
C ARG A 16 -27.89 -13.48 18.59
N ALA A 17 -26.78 -14.21 18.62
CA ALA A 17 -26.69 -15.47 19.35
C ALA A 17 -26.65 -15.28 20.87
N SER A 18 -26.04 -14.19 21.34
CA SER A 18 -25.86 -13.93 22.77
C SER A 18 -26.95 -13.06 23.41
N GLY A 19 -27.70 -12.30 22.61
CA GLY A 19 -28.62 -11.26 23.10
C GLY A 19 -27.89 -10.05 23.73
N LYS A 20 -26.57 -9.97 23.55
CA LYS A 20 -25.69 -8.92 24.08
C LYS A 20 -25.23 -7.98 22.97
N ARG A 21 -24.65 -6.84 23.35
CA ARG A 21 -24.14 -5.81 22.44
C ARG A 21 -22.62 -5.74 22.45
N ALA A 22 -22.01 -5.71 21.27
CA ALA A 22 -20.58 -5.47 21.13
C ALA A 22 -20.20 -4.05 21.57
N GLY A 23 -19.01 -3.89 22.15
CA GLY A 23 -18.52 -2.64 22.73
C GLY A 23 -19.17 -2.25 24.08
N VAL A 24 -20.22 -2.96 24.51
CA VAL A 24 -20.87 -2.76 25.82
C VAL A 24 -20.66 -4.00 26.68
N ASP A 25 -21.19 -5.14 26.24
CA ASP A 25 -21.19 -6.39 27.01
C ASP A 25 -19.98 -7.27 26.68
N PHE A 26 -19.48 -7.19 25.44
CA PHE A 26 -18.30 -7.92 24.98
C PHE A 26 -17.49 -7.10 23.96
N GLY A 27 -16.19 -7.37 23.90
CA GLY A 27 -15.26 -6.77 22.96
C GLY A 27 -15.10 -7.60 21.68
N VAL A 28 -14.80 -6.95 20.55
CA VAL A 28 -14.48 -7.62 19.28
C VAL A 28 -13.17 -7.10 18.73
N ALA A 29 -12.33 -8.01 18.26
CA ALA A 29 -11.10 -7.63 17.59
C ALA A 29 -10.71 -8.62 16.48
N MET A 30 -9.94 -8.10 15.53
CA MET A 30 -9.19 -8.84 14.55
C MET A 30 -7.69 -8.69 14.86
N ASN A 31 -7.03 -9.80 15.19
CA ASN A 31 -5.60 -9.88 15.37
C ASN A 31 -5.04 -10.89 14.34
N PRO A 32 -4.57 -10.43 13.17
CA PRO A 32 -4.02 -11.32 12.15
C PRO A 32 -2.68 -11.90 12.59
N GLU A 33 -2.41 -13.14 12.16
CA GLU A 33 -1.11 -13.79 12.31
C GLU A 33 -0.21 -13.53 11.09
N PHE A 34 1.12 -13.61 11.27
CA PHE A 34 2.11 -13.50 10.18
C PHE A 34 3.18 -14.61 10.26
N LEU A 35 2.75 -15.83 10.58
CA LEU A 35 3.63 -16.96 10.82
C LEU A 35 4.05 -17.61 9.50
N ARG A 36 5.32 -18.00 9.40
CA ARG A 36 5.78 -18.87 8.31
C ARG A 36 5.75 -20.31 8.79
N ALA A 37 5.26 -21.23 7.96
CA ALA A 37 5.04 -22.62 8.35
C ALA A 37 6.30 -23.31 8.94
N VAL A 38 7.49 -22.97 8.42
CA VAL A 38 8.77 -23.56 8.85
C VAL A 38 9.28 -22.99 10.18
N SER A 39 8.84 -21.78 10.56
CA SER A 39 9.37 -21.04 11.72
C SER A 39 8.25 -20.50 12.61
N SER A 40 7.08 -21.15 12.64
CA SER A 40 5.86 -20.61 13.26
C SER A 40 6.03 -20.34 14.76
N GLU A 41 6.70 -21.23 15.49
CA GLU A 41 6.99 -21.04 16.92
C GLU A 41 7.90 -19.82 17.15
N GLN A 42 8.95 -19.68 16.33
CA GLN A 42 9.88 -18.54 16.43
C GLN A 42 9.22 -17.22 16.03
N ASP A 43 8.41 -17.24 14.96
CA ASP A 43 7.68 -16.08 14.47
C ASP A 43 6.60 -15.63 15.48
N PHE A 44 6.00 -16.56 16.23
CA PHE A 44 5.08 -16.24 17.32
C PHE A 44 5.81 -15.70 18.56
N ALA A 45 6.90 -16.36 18.97
CA ALA A 45 7.66 -15.97 20.17
C ALA A 45 8.41 -14.65 20.00
N ARG A 46 8.77 -14.29 18.75
CA ARG A 46 9.50 -13.07 18.40
C ARG A 46 8.90 -12.45 17.14
N PRO A 47 7.67 -11.90 17.22
CA PRO A 47 7.03 -11.34 16.06
C PRO A 47 7.75 -10.06 15.61
N TRP A 48 7.84 -9.83 14.30
CA TRP A 48 8.33 -8.54 13.79
C TRP A 48 7.34 -7.42 14.04
N ILE A 49 6.05 -7.74 14.00
CA ILE A 49 4.94 -6.80 14.14
C ILE A 49 3.72 -7.53 14.70
N THR A 50 2.94 -6.83 15.51
CA THR A 50 1.64 -7.27 16.00
C THR A 50 0.59 -6.24 15.59
N ILE A 51 -0.47 -6.69 14.90
CA ILE A 51 -1.56 -5.83 14.46
C ILE A 51 -2.77 -6.06 15.37
N LEU A 52 -3.27 -5.00 15.98
CA LEU A 52 -4.39 -5.03 16.92
C LEU A 52 -5.55 -4.21 16.33
N GLY A 53 -6.45 -4.90 15.62
CA GLY A 53 -7.67 -4.31 15.07
C GLY A 53 -8.83 -4.42 16.05
N ALA A 54 -9.08 -3.41 16.89
CA ALA A 54 -10.09 -3.49 17.96
C ALA A 54 -11.31 -2.59 17.69
N SER A 55 -12.52 -3.07 18.03
CA SER A 55 -13.77 -2.32 17.87
C SER A 55 -13.96 -1.20 18.89
N ASP A 56 -13.25 -1.27 20.01
CA ASP A 56 -13.40 -0.36 21.14
C ASP A 56 -12.11 -0.28 21.98
N ARG A 57 -12.01 0.78 22.78
CA ARG A 57 -10.83 1.08 23.59
C ARG A 57 -10.53 0.02 24.64
N ARG A 58 -11.56 -0.54 25.31
CA ARG A 58 -11.37 -1.56 26.34
C ARG A 58 -10.74 -2.81 25.75
N THR A 59 -11.22 -3.24 24.58
CA THR A 59 -10.64 -4.37 23.86
C THR A 59 -9.21 -4.09 23.42
N ALA A 60 -8.92 -2.89 22.92
CA ALA A 60 -7.57 -2.48 22.53
C ALA A 60 -6.59 -2.55 23.71
N GLU A 61 -6.98 -2.04 24.88
CA GLU A 61 -6.15 -2.04 26.10
C GLU A 61 -5.84 -3.47 26.60
N ILE A 62 -6.83 -4.37 26.57
CA ILE A 62 -6.63 -5.79 26.93
C ILE A 62 -5.64 -6.46 25.98
N LEU A 63 -5.78 -6.22 24.67
CA LEU A 63 -4.86 -6.80 23.68
C LEU A 63 -3.45 -6.21 23.82
N ASP A 64 -3.34 -4.92 24.09
CA ASP A 64 -2.06 -4.28 24.34
C ASP A 64 -1.33 -4.91 25.53
N GLU A 65 -2.01 -5.10 26.66
CA GLU A 65 -1.44 -5.76 27.83
C GLU A 65 -1.01 -7.20 27.50
N LEU A 66 -1.82 -7.93 26.73
CA LEU A 66 -1.52 -9.30 26.33
C LEU A 66 -0.29 -9.41 25.41
N PHE A 67 -0.12 -8.48 24.46
CA PHE A 67 0.91 -8.58 23.42
C PHE A 67 2.19 -7.77 23.71
N THR A 68 2.13 -6.80 24.62
CA THR A 68 3.32 -6.01 25.03
C THR A 68 4.52 -6.87 25.47
N PRO A 69 4.34 -7.97 26.24
CA PRO A 69 5.45 -8.82 26.67
C PRO A 69 6.26 -9.46 25.52
N PHE A 70 5.72 -9.53 24.30
CA PHE A 70 6.43 -10.08 23.13
C PHE A 70 7.40 -9.07 22.49
N GLY A 71 7.35 -7.78 22.86
CA GLY A 71 8.34 -6.77 22.47
C GLY A 71 8.35 -6.37 20.99
N ALA A 72 7.34 -6.77 20.22
CA ALA A 72 7.21 -6.43 18.81
C ALA A 72 6.65 -5.01 18.60
N LEU A 73 6.81 -4.46 17.39
CA LEU A 73 6.08 -3.25 16.98
C LEU A 73 4.58 -3.53 17.03
N ILE A 74 3.84 -2.76 17.83
CA ILE A 74 2.37 -2.84 17.90
C ILE A 74 1.74 -1.76 17.03
N VAL A 75 0.92 -2.17 16.07
CA VAL A 75 0.07 -1.26 15.27
C VAL A 75 -1.37 -1.44 15.70
N ARG A 76 -1.98 -0.33 16.12
CA ARG A 76 -3.39 -0.26 16.54
C ARG A 76 -4.20 0.30 15.40
N CYS A 77 -5.31 -0.36 15.07
CA CYS A 77 -6.19 0.03 13.99
C CYS A 77 -7.62 -0.49 14.24
N THR A 78 -8.51 -0.27 13.28
CA THR A 78 -9.84 -0.87 13.26
C THR A 78 -9.77 -2.35 12.83
N PRO A 79 -10.80 -3.18 13.13
CA PRO A 79 -10.84 -4.55 12.67
C PRO A 79 -10.74 -4.68 11.14
N THR A 80 -11.43 -3.83 10.39
CA THR A 80 -11.39 -3.83 8.91
C THR A 80 -10.00 -3.49 8.37
N GLU A 81 -9.29 -2.53 8.99
CA GLU A 81 -7.90 -2.23 8.63
C GLU A 81 -6.97 -3.41 8.94
N ALA A 82 -7.13 -4.09 10.07
CA ALA A 82 -6.34 -5.28 10.41
C ALA A 82 -6.54 -6.43 9.40
N GLU A 83 -7.78 -6.66 8.96
CA GLU A 83 -8.10 -7.62 7.89
C GLU A 83 -7.40 -7.23 6.59
N MET A 84 -7.49 -5.94 6.20
CA MET A 84 -6.81 -5.41 5.01
C MET A 84 -5.30 -5.58 5.08
N ILE A 85 -4.66 -5.24 6.20
CA ILE A 85 -3.21 -5.37 6.40
C ILE A 85 -2.76 -6.82 6.15
N LYS A 86 -3.50 -7.82 6.65
CA LYS A 86 -3.18 -9.23 6.42
C LYS A 86 -3.21 -9.61 4.94
N TYR A 87 -4.25 -9.17 4.22
CA TYR A 87 -4.37 -9.46 2.80
C TYR A 87 -3.28 -8.76 1.99
N VAL A 88 -3.12 -7.45 2.19
CA VAL A 88 -2.13 -6.64 1.45
C VAL A 88 -0.72 -7.19 1.66
N ASN A 89 -0.36 -7.58 2.89
CA ASN A 89 0.96 -8.16 3.17
C ASN A 89 1.23 -9.42 2.33
N ASN A 90 0.32 -10.40 2.37
CA ASN A 90 0.48 -11.65 1.63
C ASN A 90 0.42 -11.45 0.11
N ILE A 91 -0.48 -10.58 -0.37
CA ILE A 91 -0.60 -10.26 -1.80
C ILE A 91 0.67 -9.58 -2.30
N TYR A 92 1.24 -8.63 -1.54
CA TYR A 92 2.51 -8.00 -1.89
C TYR A 92 3.64 -9.03 -2.03
N ASN A 93 3.75 -9.96 -1.08
CA ASN A 93 4.73 -11.04 -1.15
C ASN A 93 4.53 -11.91 -2.41
N ALA A 94 3.28 -12.26 -2.74
CA ALA A 94 2.97 -13.03 -3.95
C ALA A 94 3.31 -12.26 -5.24
N VAL A 95 2.95 -10.98 -5.32
CA VAL A 95 3.28 -10.10 -6.46
C VAL A 95 4.79 -10.00 -6.67
N LYS A 96 5.56 -9.83 -5.58
CA LYS A 96 7.02 -9.76 -5.62
C LYS A 96 7.62 -11.07 -6.13
N ILE A 97 7.19 -12.22 -5.59
CA ILE A 97 7.65 -13.54 -6.04
C ILE A 97 7.34 -13.74 -7.53
N SER A 98 6.11 -13.46 -7.95
CA SER A 98 5.69 -13.60 -9.35
C SER A 98 6.50 -12.72 -10.30
N TYR A 99 6.77 -11.46 -9.92
CA TYR A 99 7.61 -10.56 -10.71
C TYR A 99 9.02 -11.15 -10.92
N PHE A 100 9.67 -11.62 -9.86
CA PHE A 100 11.01 -12.20 -9.97
C PHE A 100 11.02 -13.55 -10.72
N ASN A 101 9.93 -14.32 -10.67
CA ASN A 101 9.80 -15.54 -11.47
C ASN A 101 9.71 -15.24 -12.97
N GLU A 102 9.05 -14.16 -13.38
CA GLU A 102 9.05 -13.72 -14.80
C GLU A 102 10.43 -13.20 -15.22
N VAL A 103 11.10 -12.44 -14.34
CA VAL A 103 12.49 -12.00 -14.58
C VAL A 103 13.44 -13.19 -14.72
N HIS A 104 13.29 -14.23 -13.88
CA HIS A 104 14.09 -15.45 -13.96
C HIS A 104 13.95 -16.13 -15.32
N GLN A 105 12.72 -16.31 -15.82
CA GLN A 105 12.48 -16.91 -17.14
C GLN A 105 13.12 -16.11 -18.29
N ILE A 106 13.16 -14.78 -18.18
CA ILE A 106 13.86 -13.93 -19.16
C ILE A 106 15.38 -14.12 -19.03
N CYS A 107 15.91 -14.18 -17.82
CA CYS A 107 17.34 -14.42 -17.57
C CYS A 107 17.80 -15.77 -18.11
N GLU A 108 17.00 -16.83 -17.96
CA GLU A 108 17.29 -18.16 -18.52
C GLU A 108 17.45 -18.10 -20.05
N LYS A 109 16.56 -17.38 -20.74
CA LYS A 109 16.62 -17.21 -22.20
C LYS A 109 17.82 -16.38 -22.66
N LEU A 110 18.29 -15.47 -21.82
CA LEU A 110 19.49 -14.65 -22.05
C LEU A 110 20.80 -15.33 -21.63
N GLY A 111 20.73 -16.46 -20.92
CA GLY A 111 21.90 -17.13 -20.36
C GLY A 111 22.61 -16.33 -19.27
N VAL A 112 21.87 -15.52 -18.49
CA VAL A 112 22.41 -14.69 -17.40
C VAL A 112 21.92 -15.17 -16.04
N ASP A 113 22.68 -14.86 -14.98
CA ASP A 113 22.36 -15.29 -13.62
C ASP A 113 21.31 -14.38 -12.95
N SER A 114 20.08 -14.89 -12.85
CA SER A 114 18.98 -14.19 -12.17
C SER A 114 19.22 -14.00 -10.66
N ASN A 115 20.01 -14.86 -10.01
CA ASN A 115 20.28 -14.72 -8.58
C ASN A 115 21.17 -13.52 -8.31
N LEU A 116 22.23 -13.36 -9.10
CA LEU A 116 23.08 -12.16 -9.07
C LEU A 116 22.24 -10.90 -9.30
N ILE A 117 21.42 -10.89 -10.36
CA ILE A 117 20.57 -9.75 -10.72
C ILE A 117 19.59 -9.42 -9.58
N GLY A 118 18.84 -10.41 -9.10
CA GLY A 118 17.87 -10.24 -8.02
C GLY A 118 18.51 -9.74 -6.72
N ALA A 119 19.68 -10.29 -6.37
CA ALA A 119 20.42 -9.89 -5.17
C ALA A 119 21.00 -8.47 -5.29
N ALA A 120 21.43 -8.03 -6.47
CA ALA A 120 21.87 -6.67 -6.70
C ALA A 120 20.69 -5.69 -6.61
N VAL A 121 19.58 -5.99 -7.30
CA VAL A 121 18.35 -5.17 -7.29
C VAL A 121 17.77 -5.05 -5.89
N ALA A 122 17.75 -6.12 -5.10
CA ALA A 122 17.26 -6.07 -3.72
C ALA A 122 18.04 -5.11 -2.81
N ARG A 123 19.29 -4.79 -3.16
CA ARG A 123 20.13 -3.86 -2.40
C ARG A 123 20.10 -2.42 -2.93
N SER A 124 19.73 -2.21 -4.19
CA SER A 124 19.81 -0.91 -4.85
C SER A 124 18.45 -0.29 -5.18
N ALA A 125 17.41 -1.08 -5.40
CA ALA A 125 16.09 -0.56 -5.77
C ALA A 125 15.41 0.09 -4.57
N GLU A 126 15.00 1.36 -4.72
CA GLU A 126 14.33 2.16 -3.69
C GLU A 126 13.19 1.39 -3.00
N SER A 127 12.32 0.75 -3.79
CA SER A 127 11.17 -0.02 -3.27
C SER A 127 11.53 -1.25 -2.45
N MET A 128 12.79 -1.68 -2.43
CA MET A 128 13.26 -2.85 -1.66
C MET A 128 13.88 -2.45 -0.33
N TRP A 129 14.68 -1.38 -0.31
CA TRP A 129 15.41 -0.97 0.89
C TRP A 129 14.68 0.17 1.65
N ASN A 130 13.91 1.00 0.95
CA ASN A 130 13.11 2.07 1.55
C ASN A 130 11.67 1.57 1.81
N PRO A 131 11.30 1.31 3.08
CA PRO A 131 9.99 0.74 3.42
C PRO A 131 8.81 1.69 3.16
N LEU A 132 9.07 2.97 2.90
CA LEU A 132 8.03 3.97 2.65
C LEU A 132 7.86 4.29 1.16
N TYR A 133 8.76 3.83 0.29
CA TYR A 133 8.67 4.12 -1.14
C TYR A 133 7.47 3.38 -1.77
N GLY A 134 6.59 4.13 -2.44
CA GLY A 134 5.43 3.56 -3.13
C GLY A 134 4.30 3.05 -2.21
N THR A 135 4.37 3.30 -0.90
CA THR A 135 3.28 2.94 0.05
C THR A 135 2.22 4.03 0.18
N ARG A 136 2.50 5.23 -0.36
CA ARG A 136 1.53 6.32 -0.51
C ARG A 136 0.97 6.27 -1.93
N GLY A 137 -0.35 6.07 -2.04
CA GLY A 137 -1.05 5.94 -3.33
C GLY A 137 -1.72 7.23 -3.78
N GLY A 138 -2.50 7.12 -4.87
CA GLY A 138 -3.36 8.19 -5.38
C GLY A 138 -2.80 8.96 -6.57
N VAL A 139 -1.56 8.68 -6.98
CA VAL A 139 -0.91 9.29 -8.15
C VAL A 139 -0.20 8.23 -8.99
N PRO A 140 -0.15 8.38 -10.33
CA PRO A 140 0.65 7.51 -11.18
C PRO A 140 2.15 7.69 -10.90
N TYR A 141 2.95 6.64 -11.07
CA TYR A 141 4.40 6.81 -11.12
C TYR A 141 4.78 7.62 -12.37
N GLY A 142 5.79 8.47 -12.22
CA GLY A 142 6.26 9.39 -13.25
C GLY A 142 7.78 9.56 -13.24
N GLY A 143 8.25 10.74 -13.66
CA GLY A 143 9.68 11.03 -13.82
C GLY A 143 10.25 10.51 -15.15
N ALA A 144 11.55 10.77 -15.38
CA ALA A 144 12.19 10.44 -16.66
C ALA A 144 12.51 8.95 -16.81
N CYS A 145 12.81 8.25 -15.71
CA CYS A 145 13.33 6.87 -15.77
C CYS A 145 12.22 5.82 -15.81
N LEU A 146 11.28 5.84 -14.85
CA LEU A 146 10.31 4.74 -14.69
C LEU A 146 9.42 4.51 -15.93
N PRO A 147 8.77 5.53 -16.52
CA PRO A 147 7.94 5.32 -17.71
C PRO A 147 8.77 4.89 -18.93
N LYS A 148 9.98 5.45 -19.09
CA LYS A 148 10.89 5.13 -20.19
C LYS A 148 11.36 3.68 -20.11
N ASP A 149 11.87 3.25 -18.96
CA ASP A 149 12.50 1.95 -18.80
C ASP A 149 11.47 0.82 -18.78
N THR A 150 10.30 1.03 -18.18
CA THR A 150 9.20 0.05 -18.24
C THR A 150 8.71 -0.18 -19.67
N THR A 151 8.54 0.90 -20.45
CA THR A 151 8.11 0.80 -21.86
C THR A 151 9.19 0.16 -22.73
N ALA A 152 10.45 0.57 -22.58
CA ALA A 152 11.56 0.04 -23.36
C ALA A 152 11.78 -1.46 -23.09
N PHE A 153 11.75 -1.89 -21.83
CA PHE A 153 11.92 -3.29 -21.50
C PHE A 153 10.74 -4.15 -21.99
N MET A 154 9.50 -3.64 -21.91
CA MET A 154 8.35 -4.32 -22.50
C MET A 154 8.48 -4.48 -24.02
N ALA A 155 8.98 -3.47 -24.72
CA ALA A 155 9.25 -3.58 -26.16
C ALA A 155 10.29 -4.66 -26.48
N PHE A 156 11.40 -4.68 -25.73
CA PHE A 156 12.43 -5.72 -25.84
C PHE A 156 11.87 -7.14 -25.62
N VAL A 157 11.07 -7.33 -24.56
CA VAL A 157 10.40 -8.61 -24.27
C VAL A 157 9.51 -9.06 -25.43
N ARG A 158 8.72 -8.14 -26.00
CA ARG A 158 7.81 -8.42 -27.12
C ARG A 158 8.55 -8.72 -28.43
N GLU A 159 9.64 -8.02 -28.72
CA GLU A 159 10.49 -8.26 -29.90
C GLU A 159 11.04 -9.68 -29.92
N HIS A 160 11.35 -10.24 -28.75
CA HIS A 160 11.83 -11.62 -28.62
C HIS A 160 10.70 -12.66 -28.50
N GLY A 161 9.44 -12.25 -28.60
CA GLY A 161 8.28 -13.14 -28.46
C GLY A 161 8.11 -13.71 -27.05
N TRP A 162 8.56 -12.98 -26.02
CA TRP A 162 8.43 -13.39 -24.61
C TRP A 162 7.25 -12.69 -23.93
N ASN A 163 6.88 -13.19 -22.75
CA ASN A 163 5.79 -12.65 -21.93
C ASN A 163 6.34 -12.11 -20.62
N HIS A 164 5.74 -11.01 -20.14
CA HIS A 164 6.01 -10.44 -18.82
C HIS A 164 4.71 -9.80 -18.29
N LEU A 165 3.80 -10.63 -17.80
CA LEU A 165 2.43 -10.22 -17.44
C LEU A 165 2.43 -9.19 -16.30
N MET A 166 3.38 -9.31 -15.36
CA MET A 166 3.50 -8.38 -14.24
C MET A 166 3.89 -6.97 -14.69
N LEU A 167 4.81 -6.86 -15.65
CA LEU A 167 5.20 -5.56 -16.20
C LEU A 167 4.10 -4.96 -17.07
N GLU A 168 3.39 -5.79 -17.84
CA GLU A 168 2.25 -5.36 -18.64
C GLU A 168 1.13 -4.79 -17.75
N ALA A 169 0.78 -5.51 -16.68
CA ALA A 169 -0.20 -5.04 -15.70
C ALA A 169 0.25 -3.76 -14.99
N THR A 170 1.55 -3.64 -14.69
CA THR A 170 2.13 -2.44 -14.06
C THR A 170 1.98 -1.21 -14.95
N ILE A 171 2.31 -1.32 -16.24
CA ILE A 171 2.16 -0.24 -17.22
C ILE A 171 0.67 0.12 -17.38
N ALA A 172 -0.20 -0.88 -17.54
CA ALA A 172 -1.63 -0.67 -17.74
C ALA A 172 -2.28 0.01 -16.52
N ALA A 173 -1.97 -0.45 -15.30
CA ALA A 173 -2.48 0.15 -14.07
C ALA A 173 -2.06 1.62 -13.94
N ASN A 174 -0.81 1.95 -14.27
CA ASN A 174 -0.32 3.31 -14.22
C ASN A 174 -1.03 4.23 -15.22
N GLN A 175 -1.22 3.76 -16.46
CA GLN A 175 -1.95 4.50 -17.50
C GLN A 175 -3.41 4.72 -17.12
N GLN A 176 -4.08 3.72 -16.54
CA GLN A 176 -5.46 3.85 -16.08
C GLN A 176 -5.58 4.91 -14.96
N LEU A 177 -4.63 4.96 -14.03
CA LEU A 177 -4.60 5.98 -12.99
C LEU A 177 -4.30 7.37 -13.56
N ALA A 178 -3.32 7.47 -14.46
CA ALA A 178 -2.96 8.73 -15.13
C ALA A 178 -4.13 9.32 -15.95
N ALA A 179 -5.01 8.49 -16.50
CA ALA A 179 -6.21 8.96 -17.19
C ALA A 179 -7.28 9.55 -16.25
N ARG A 180 -7.23 9.23 -14.95
CA ARG A 180 -8.20 9.68 -13.94
C ARG A 180 -7.69 10.83 -13.09
N VAL A 181 -6.38 10.93 -12.90
CA VAL A 181 -5.75 12.01 -12.13
C VAL A 181 -5.42 13.15 -13.10
N PRO A 182 -5.89 14.39 -12.85
CA PRO A 182 -5.48 15.52 -13.67
C PRO A 182 -3.95 15.67 -13.62
N ALA A 183 -3.33 15.95 -14.77
CA ALA A 183 -1.89 16.15 -14.84
C ALA A 183 -1.46 17.16 -13.77
N ALA A 184 -0.36 16.85 -13.06
CA ALA A 184 0.25 17.83 -12.17
C ALA A 184 0.48 19.12 -12.99
N PRO A 185 0.03 20.30 -12.52
CA PRO A 185 0.32 21.54 -13.21
C PRO A 185 1.83 21.67 -13.37
N SER A 186 2.29 22.11 -14.55
CA SER A 186 3.70 22.38 -14.77
C SER A 186 4.20 23.39 -13.73
N PRO A 187 5.50 23.39 -13.38
CA PRO A 187 6.08 24.41 -12.53
C PRO A 187 5.69 25.83 -12.98
N ASP A 188 5.69 26.08 -14.29
CA ASP A 188 5.24 27.36 -14.87
C ASP A 188 3.78 27.70 -14.52
N LYS A 189 2.88 26.71 -14.51
CA LYS A 189 1.48 26.89 -14.12
C LYS A 189 1.32 27.09 -12.62
N ILE A 190 2.21 26.53 -11.81
CA ILE A 190 2.25 26.78 -10.36
C ILE A 190 2.73 28.21 -10.11
N ASP A 191 3.79 28.63 -10.80
CA ASP A 191 4.34 29.99 -10.69
C ASP A 191 3.35 31.05 -11.22
N GLU A 192 2.65 30.79 -12.32
CA GLU A 192 1.54 31.62 -12.80
C GLU A 192 0.38 31.65 -11.80
N ALA A 193 -0.04 30.51 -11.25
CA ALA A 193 -1.10 30.45 -10.25
C ALA A 193 -0.73 31.21 -8.96
N LEU A 194 0.53 31.11 -8.53
CA LEU A 194 1.06 31.87 -7.39
C LEU A 194 1.17 33.36 -7.71
N ALA A 195 1.53 33.75 -8.94
CA ALA A 195 1.56 35.14 -9.37
C ALA A 195 0.14 35.75 -9.42
N VAL A 196 -0.85 35.02 -9.94
CA VAL A 196 -2.26 35.40 -9.94
C VAL A 196 -2.80 35.49 -8.50
N ALA A 197 -2.49 34.53 -7.63
CA ALA A 197 -2.89 34.58 -6.23
C ALA A 197 -2.27 35.79 -5.49
N ARG A 198 -1.02 36.16 -5.80
CA ARG A 198 -0.37 37.37 -5.26
C ARG A 198 -1.01 38.66 -5.76
N GLN A 199 -1.42 38.73 -7.02
CA GLN A 199 -2.16 39.87 -7.57
C GLN A 199 -3.58 39.98 -6.99
N ASN A 200 -4.24 38.85 -6.74
CA ASN A 200 -5.57 38.82 -6.15
C ASN A 200 -5.57 39.12 -4.64
N ALA A 201 -4.44 38.91 -3.95
CA ALA A 201 -4.26 39.30 -2.56
C ALA A 201 -4.14 40.83 -2.35
N GLU A 202 -4.03 41.61 -3.44
CA GLU A 202 -4.09 43.08 -3.44
C GLU A 202 -5.51 43.64 -3.65
N MET A 203 -6.55 42.79 -3.70
CA MET A 203 -7.95 43.21 -3.74
C MET A 203 -8.60 43.09 -2.35
N GLU A 204 -9.27 44.17 -1.93
CA GLU A 204 -9.97 44.31 -0.64
C GLU A 204 -10.98 43.18 -0.36
N PRO A 205 -11.22 42.82 0.91
CA PRO A 205 -11.89 41.59 1.35
C PRO A 205 -13.42 41.62 1.20
N GLY A 206 -13.91 41.85 -0.03
CA GLY A 206 -15.34 41.88 -0.37
C GLY A 206 -15.83 40.72 -1.24
N ASP A 207 -14.96 40.13 -2.07
CA ASP A 207 -15.40 39.22 -3.15
C ASP A 207 -15.02 37.73 -2.94
N LEU A 208 -14.43 37.37 -1.80
CA LEU A 208 -13.88 36.02 -1.54
C LEU A 208 -14.92 35.01 -1.01
N MET A 209 -16.15 35.07 -1.52
CA MET A 209 -17.23 34.14 -1.18
C MET A 209 -17.83 33.51 -2.43
N LEU A 210 -16.99 32.95 -3.31
CA LEU A 210 -17.34 31.88 -4.25
C LEU A 210 -16.08 31.45 -4.99
N GLN A 211 -15.86 30.13 -5.08
CA GLN A 211 -14.72 29.46 -5.75
C GLN A 211 -13.47 29.48 -4.85
N LEU A 212 -13.07 28.37 -4.23
CA LEU A 212 -12.47 27.24 -4.94
C LEU A 212 -12.64 25.96 -4.11
N GLY A 213 -13.36 24.99 -4.67
CA GLY A 213 -13.18 23.58 -4.33
C GLY A 213 -11.96 23.05 -5.06
N GLY A 214 -11.04 22.42 -4.34
CA GLY A 214 -9.86 21.77 -4.92
C GLY A 214 -8.73 21.60 -3.91
N THR A 215 -8.46 20.36 -3.53
CA THR A 215 -7.46 19.87 -2.58
C THR A 215 -6.01 20.22 -3.00
N PRO A 216 -5.08 20.51 -2.07
CA PRO A 216 -3.68 20.73 -2.40
C PRO A 216 -2.94 19.42 -2.69
N THR A 217 -2.25 19.36 -3.82
CA THR A 217 -1.30 18.29 -4.18
C THR A 217 0.04 18.57 -3.50
N ILE A 218 0.46 17.69 -2.58
CA ILE A 218 1.83 17.66 -2.04
C ILE A 218 2.67 16.76 -2.95
N VAL A 219 3.79 17.30 -3.45
CA VAL A 219 4.83 16.57 -4.17
C VAL A 219 5.61 15.69 -3.19
N LEU A 220 5.80 14.40 -3.51
CA LEU A 220 6.78 13.51 -2.87
C LEU A 220 7.99 13.33 -3.78
#